data_AF-A0A451ADZ8-F1
#
_entry.id   AF-A0A451ADZ8-F1
#
_cell.length_a   1.000
_cell.length_b   1.000
_cell.length_c   1.000
_cell.angle_alpha   90.00
_cell.angle_beta   90.00
_cell.angle_gamma   90.00
#
_symmetry.space_group_name_H-M   'P 1'
#
loop_
_entity.id
_entity.type
_entity.pdbx_description
1 polymer ?
#
loop_
_entity_poly.entity_id
_entity_poly.type
_entity_poly.pdbx_seq_one_letter_code
_entity_poly.pdbx_strand_id
1 'polypeptide(L)'
;MGSWQTGKTGLLLALREQFDRTAYVDFDTESHGEFRQVLSNVQHSIERQGSDTLGDIAGDGNDTRALVKLFDALGETAFIVFLIDALPMPREIACRFLAAIRAYCMEGMAERGEIVHKFVIASSIDLVTLTQEVNPDVSPFNVAIPVYLEDFSDSEIRKFIRRFAPNKFTGQEIKKICPVFRDRFELLGIIYLTPKLVKCSIYT
;
A
#
# COMPACT_ATOMS: atom_id res chain seq x y z
N MET A 1 -6.91 4.11 -1.67
CA MET A 1 -7.13 4.45 -3.09
C MET A 1 -7.08 5.95 -3.26
N GLY A 2 -6.74 6.43 -4.46
CA GLY A 2 -6.72 7.86 -4.80
C GLY A 2 -5.78 8.14 -5.95
N SER A 3 -5.92 9.30 -6.59
CA SER A 3 -5.08 9.73 -7.72
C SER A 3 -3.58 9.66 -7.42
N TRP A 4 -2.75 9.68 -8.45
CA TRP A 4 -1.29 9.77 -8.27
C TRP A 4 -0.94 10.92 -7.32
N GLN A 5 0.06 10.68 -6.47
CA GLN A 5 0.66 11.69 -5.60
C GLN A 5 -0.31 12.37 -4.57
N THR A 6 -1.42 11.72 -4.19
CA THR A 6 -2.30 12.15 -3.07
C THR A 6 -1.73 11.88 -1.66
N GLY A 7 -0.43 11.58 -1.55
CA GLY A 7 0.23 11.32 -0.26
C GLY A 7 0.08 9.90 0.28
N LYS A 8 -0.37 8.93 -0.54
CA LYS A 8 -0.53 7.52 -0.13
C LYS A 8 0.77 6.90 0.42
N THR A 9 1.88 7.00 -0.30
CA THR A 9 3.22 6.56 0.17
C THR A 9 3.59 7.25 1.47
N GLY A 10 3.34 8.56 1.58
CA GLY A 10 3.60 9.32 2.81
C GLY A 10 2.78 8.81 4.01
N LEU A 11 1.52 8.41 3.78
CA LEU A 11 0.69 7.77 4.79
C LEU A 11 1.24 6.39 5.19
N LEU A 12 1.64 5.56 4.23
CA LEU A 12 2.25 4.25 4.53
C LEU A 12 3.52 4.41 5.38
N LEU A 13 4.41 5.33 5.01
CA LEU A 13 5.63 5.61 5.77
C LEU A 13 5.32 6.14 7.18
N ALA A 14 4.28 6.96 7.34
CA ALA A 14 3.85 7.39 8.67
C ALA A 14 3.30 6.23 9.51
N LEU A 15 2.53 5.31 8.91
CA LEU A 15 2.06 4.10 9.59
C LEU A 15 3.21 3.19 9.99
N ARG A 16 4.26 3.10 9.16
CA ARG A 16 5.48 2.36 9.46
C ARG A 16 6.11 2.78 10.80
N GLU A 17 6.07 4.07 11.12
CA GLU A 17 6.60 4.61 12.38
C GLU A 17 5.69 4.33 13.60
N GLN A 18 4.43 3.92 13.38
CA GLN A 18 3.44 3.71 14.47
C GLN A 18 3.32 2.26 14.92
N PHE A 19 3.78 1.29 14.12
CA PHE A 19 3.67 -0.13 14.43
C PHE A 19 5.06 -0.73 14.72
N ASP A 20 5.12 -1.60 15.74
CA ASP A 20 6.37 -2.23 16.17
C ASP A 20 6.98 -3.12 15.09
N ARG A 21 6.13 -3.75 14.25
CA ARG A 21 6.57 -4.67 13.22
C ARG A 21 5.80 -4.49 11.93
N THR A 22 6.51 -4.08 10.90
CA THR A 22 5.97 -3.79 9.57
C THR A 22 6.81 -4.39 8.47
N ALA A 23 6.18 -4.80 7.38
CA ALA A 23 6.84 -5.13 6.13
C ALA A 23 6.38 -4.16 5.04
N TYR A 24 7.26 -3.22 4.66
CA TYR A 24 7.03 -2.30 3.56
C TYR A 24 7.40 -2.95 2.23
N VAL A 25 6.45 -3.12 1.33
CA VAL A 25 6.64 -3.74 0.00
C VAL A 25 6.33 -2.69 -1.05
N ASP A 26 7.30 -2.44 -1.95
CA ASP A 26 7.16 -1.48 -3.05
C ASP A 26 7.07 -2.24 -4.37
N PHE A 27 5.97 -2.06 -5.10
CA PHE A 27 5.76 -2.65 -6.41
C PHE A 27 5.96 -1.68 -7.58
N ASP A 28 6.22 -0.39 -7.32
CA ASP A 28 6.38 0.64 -8.36
C ASP A 28 7.80 0.64 -8.96
N THR A 29 8.77 0.04 -8.26
CA THR A 29 10.18 0.03 -8.68
C THR A 29 10.54 -1.05 -9.71
N GLU A 30 9.72 -2.09 -9.87
CA GLU A 30 10.03 -3.24 -10.73
C GLU A 30 8.79 -3.69 -11.53
N SER A 31 8.97 -4.12 -12.79
CA SER A 31 7.88 -4.75 -13.52
C SER A 31 7.77 -6.22 -13.13
N HIS A 32 6.56 -6.64 -12.73
CA HIS A 32 6.30 -7.98 -12.21
C HIS A 32 5.63 -8.81 -13.30
N GLY A 33 6.40 -9.20 -14.32
CA GLY A 33 5.91 -10.01 -15.44
C GLY A 33 5.43 -11.41 -15.02
N GLU A 34 5.92 -11.91 -13.88
CA GLU A 34 5.58 -13.23 -13.35
C GLU A 34 5.26 -13.18 -11.85
N PHE A 35 4.35 -14.05 -11.41
CA PHE A 35 3.91 -14.06 -10.01
C PHE A 35 5.03 -14.43 -9.02
N ARG A 36 6.00 -15.26 -9.43
CA ARG A 36 7.19 -15.54 -8.61
C ARG A 36 7.97 -14.30 -8.22
N GLN A 37 8.00 -13.27 -9.07
CA GLN A 37 8.70 -12.02 -8.78
C GLN A 37 7.99 -11.26 -7.66
N VAL A 38 6.66 -11.34 -7.59
CA VAL A 38 5.87 -10.77 -6.49
C VAL A 38 6.23 -11.45 -5.18
N LEU A 39 6.27 -12.79 -5.17
CA LEU A 39 6.66 -13.56 -3.99
C LEU A 39 8.08 -13.18 -3.52
N SER A 40 9.05 -13.16 -4.44
CA SER A 40 10.43 -12.79 -4.13
C SER A 40 10.56 -11.36 -3.62
N ASN A 41 9.84 -10.41 -4.20
CA ASN A 41 9.84 -9.02 -3.73
C ASN A 41 9.27 -8.90 -2.30
N VAL A 42 8.17 -9.60 -2.01
CA VAL A 42 7.59 -9.65 -0.66
C VAL A 42 8.59 -10.28 0.33
N GLN A 43 9.20 -11.42 -0.02
CA GLN A 43 10.21 -12.07 0.82
C GLN A 43 11.40 -11.16 1.10
N HIS A 44 12.00 -10.57 0.07
CA HIS A 44 13.12 -9.64 0.23
C HIS A 44 12.74 -8.39 1.03
N SER A 45 11.52 -7.90 0.88
CA SER A 45 11.01 -6.78 1.66
C SER A 45 10.94 -7.11 3.15
N ILE A 46 10.52 -8.33 3.50
CA ILE A 46 10.49 -8.82 4.89
C ILE A 46 11.91 -9.00 5.43
N GLU A 47 12.77 -9.72 4.70
CA GLU A 47 14.17 -10.00 5.09
C GLU A 47 14.98 -8.73 5.33
N ARG A 48 14.75 -7.69 4.53
CA ARG A 48 15.43 -6.39 4.71
C ARG A 48 14.99 -5.63 5.96
N GLN A 49 13.85 -5.99 6.54
CA GLN A 49 13.20 -5.22 7.61
C GLN A 49 13.15 -5.98 8.95
N GLY A 50 13.48 -7.27 8.96
CA GLY A 50 13.52 -8.09 10.17
C GLY A 50 14.74 -9.03 10.21
N SER A 51 15.04 -9.56 11.39
CA SER A 51 16.02 -10.65 11.57
C SER A 51 15.41 -12.04 11.35
N ASP A 52 14.14 -12.11 10.93
CA ASP A 52 13.43 -13.36 10.74
C ASP A 52 13.99 -14.05 9.51
N THR A 53 14.70 -15.14 9.75
CA THR A 53 15.14 -16.03 8.69
C THR A 53 13.92 -16.77 8.21
N LEU A 54 13.33 -16.31 7.11
CA LEU A 54 12.34 -17.08 6.38
C LEU A 54 13.03 -18.37 5.94
N GLY A 55 12.56 -19.53 6.43
CA GLY A 55 12.97 -20.80 5.86
C GLY A 55 12.51 -20.89 4.40
N ASP A 56 13.14 -21.78 3.61
CA ASP A 56 12.71 -22.02 2.22
C ASP A 56 11.23 -22.41 2.19
N ILE A 57 10.38 -21.50 1.70
CA ILE A 57 8.96 -21.78 1.53
C ILE A 57 8.83 -22.66 0.29
N ALA A 58 8.70 -23.96 0.54
CA ALA A 58 8.56 -24.96 -0.51
C ALA A 58 7.23 -24.78 -1.25
N GLY A 59 7.33 -24.39 -2.52
CA GLY A 59 6.21 -24.28 -3.45
C GLY A 59 6.68 -23.83 -4.82
N ASP A 60 5.87 -24.08 -5.85
CA ASP A 60 6.04 -23.38 -7.12
C ASP A 60 5.80 -21.89 -6.86
N GLY A 61 6.83 -21.05 -7.01
CA GLY A 61 6.73 -19.60 -6.80
C GLY A 61 5.72 -18.93 -7.74
N ASN A 62 5.26 -19.63 -8.78
CA ASN A 62 4.16 -19.22 -9.63
C ASN A 62 2.77 -19.62 -9.12
N ASP A 63 2.61 -20.14 -7.91
CA ASP A 63 1.30 -20.46 -7.30
C ASP A 63 0.92 -19.39 -6.26
N THR A 64 -0.35 -18.96 -6.26
CA THR A 64 -0.89 -18.07 -5.21
C THR A 64 -0.82 -18.70 -3.82
N ARG A 65 -0.85 -20.04 -3.73
CA ARG A 65 -0.66 -20.77 -2.47
C ARG A 65 0.71 -20.55 -1.84
N ALA A 66 1.76 -20.28 -2.62
CA ALA A 66 3.08 -20.02 -2.07
C ALA A 66 3.09 -18.75 -1.20
N LEU A 67 2.36 -17.71 -1.62
CA LEU A 67 2.22 -16.48 -0.87
C LEU A 67 1.34 -16.64 0.38
N VAL A 68 0.29 -17.46 0.30
CA VAL A 68 -0.54 -17.81 1.48
C VAL A 68 0.32 -18.51 2.54
N LYS A 69 1.10 -19.53 2.14
CA LYS A 69 2.00 -20.25 3.03
C LYS A 69 3.07 -19.33 3.66
N LEU A 70 3.58 -18.34 2.91
CA LEU A 70 4.48 -17.32 3.46
C LEU A 70 3.81 -16.57 4.61
N PHE A 71 2.58 -16.09 4.41
CA PHE A 71 1.84 -15.37 5.45
C PHE A 71 1.47 -16.26 6.64
N ASP A 72 1.11 -17.52 6.41
CA ASP A 72 0.86 -18.46 7.53
C ASP A 72 2.12 -18.71 8.35
N ALA A 73 3.25 -19.01 7.69
CA ALA A 73 4.52 -19.24 8.37
C ALA A 73 4.97 -18.01 9.19
N LEU A 74 4.77 -16.80 8.67
CA LEU A 74 5.03 -15.58 9.42
C LEU A 74 4.07 -15.42 10.59
N GLY A 75 2.79 -15.77 10.42
CA GLY A 75 1.77 -15.68 11.46
C GLY A 75 2.05 -16.58 12.67
N GLU A 76 2.76 -17.70 12.48
CA GLU A 76 3.25 -18.54 13.58
C GLU A 76 4.34 -17.87 14.41
N THR A 77 5.07 -16.91 13.82
CA THR A 77 6.20 -16.24 14.47
C THR A 77 5.82 -14.92 15.12
N ALA A 78 5.02 -14.10 14.42
CA ALA A 78 4.66 -12.77 14.90
C ALA A 78 3.52 -12.12 14.12
N PHE A 79 2.89 -11.14 14.77
CA PHE A 79 2.05 -10.14 14.12
C PHE A 79 2.88 -9.20 13.23
N ILE A 80 2.39 -8.90 12.03
CA ILE A 80 3.05 -8.00 11.05
C ILE A 80 1.99 -7.16 10.35
N VAL A 81 2.27 -5.86 10.20
CA VAL A 81 1.51 -4.97 9.33
C VAL A 81 2.22 -4.85 7.98
N PHE A 82 1.61 -5.39 6.92
CA PHE A 82 2.10 -5.27 5.55
C PHE A 82 1.66 -3.94 4.97
N LEU A 83 2.64 -3.11 4.61
CA LEU A 83 2.44 -1.80 4.00
C LEU A 83 2.80 -1.93 2.51
N ILE A 84 1.80 -2.10 1.68
CA ILE A 84 1.96 -2.38 0.25
C ILE A 84 1.81 -1.07 -0.53
N ASP A 85 2.90 -0.58 -1.11
CA ASP A 85 2.90 0.57 -2.01
C ASP A 85 2.81 0.13 -3.47
N ALA A 86 1.79 0.62 -4.16
CA ALA A 86 1.30 0.17 -5.46
C ALA A 86 0.81 -1.30 -5.49
N LEU A 87 0.23 -1.71 -6.61
CA LEU A 87 -0.11 -3.11 -6.88
C LEU A 87 0.84 -3.66 -7.94
N PRO A 88 1.20 -4.95 -7.88
CA PRO A 88 2.09 -5.54 -8.87
C PRO A 88 1.38 -5.56 -10.23
N MET A 89 2.06 -5.06 -11.26
CA MET A 89 1.56 -5.02 -12.63
C MET A 89 2.16 -6.15 -13.47
N PRO A 90 1.39 -6.78 -14.37
CA PRO A 90 0.09 -6.35 -14.91
C PRO A 90 -1.15 -6.73 -14.06
N ARG A 91 -2.36 -6.34 -14.49
CA ARG A 91 -3.64 -6.53 -13.78
C ARG A 91 -3.84 -7.97 -13.31
N GLU A 92 -3.50 -8.95 -14.14
CA GLU A 92 -3.64 -10.37 -13.83
C GLU A 92 -2.81 -10.76 -12.61
N ILE A 93 -1.61 -10.20 -12.46
CA ILE A 93 -0.74 -10.41 -11.32
C ILE A 93 -1.29 -9.71 -10.07
N ALA A 94 -1.79 -8.48 -10.19
CA ALA A 94 -2.50 -7.80 -9.10
C ALA A 94 -3.71 -8.60 -8.59
N CYS A 95 -4.52 -9.15 -9.51
CA CYS A 95 -5.66 -10.00 -9.17
C CYS A 95 -5.24 -11.22 -8.34
N ARG A 96 -4.16 -11.89 -8.76
CA ARG A 96 -3.62 -13.08 -8.08
C ARG A 96 -3.05 -12.75 -6.71
N PHE A 97 -2.35 -11.62 -6.59
CA PHE A 97 -1.81 -11.14 -5.32
C PHE A 97 -2.92 -10.86 -4.31
N LEU A 98 -3.97 -10.15 -4.73
CA LEU A 98 -5.12 -9.85 -3.88
C LEU A 98 -5.93 -11.11 -3.53
N ALA A 99 -6.07 -12.05 -4.46
CA ALA A 99 -6.70 -13.34 -4.20
C ALA A 99 -5.93 -14.16 -3.13
N ALA A 100 -4.59 -14.11 -3.13
CA ALA A 100 -3.78 -14.76 -2.10
C ALA A 100 -3.97 -14.12 -0.71
N ILE A 101 -3.99 -12.77 -0.63
CA ILE A 101 -4.30 -12.07 0.63
C ILE A 101 -5.68 -12.48 1.14
N ARG A 102 -6.69 -12.53 0.27
CA ARG A 102 -8.04 -12.97 0.64
C ARG A 102 -8.05 -14.40 1.16
N ALA A 103 -7.40 -15.32 0.45
CA ALA A 103 -7.36 -16.72 0.83
C ALA A 103 -6.77 -16.86 2.24
N TYR A 104 -5.63 -16.23 2.50
CA TYR A 104 -5.02 -16.18 3.83
C TYR A 104 -5.99 -15.66 4.92
N CYS A 105 -6.67 -14.53 4.67
CA CYS A 105 -7.61 -13.97 5.63
C CYS A 105 -8.82 -14.89 5.90
N MET A 106 -9.38 -15.50 4.85
CA MET A 106 -10.54 -16.38 4.97
C MET A 106 -10.19 -17.71 5.63
N GLU A 107 -9.05 -18.31 5.28
CA GLU A 107 -8.55 -19.55 5.87
C GLU A 107 -8.21 -19.32 7.36
N GLY A 108 -7.53 -18.21 7.69
CA GLY A 108 -7.27 -17.83 9.09
C GLY A 108 -8.55 -17.68 9.92
N MET A 109 -9.58 -16.99 9.39
CA MET A 109 -10.86 -16.87 10.07
C MET A 109 -11.58 -18.21 10.23
N ALA A 110 -11.54 -19.07 9.21
CA ALA A 110 -12.22 -20.36 9.24
C ALA A 110 -11.54 -21.39 10.18
N GLU A 111 -10.21 -21.41 10.19
CA GLU A 111 -9.42 -22.41 10.93
C GLU A 111 -9.08 -21.98 12.35
N ARG A 112 -8.76 -20.69 12.54
CA ARG A 112 -8.25 -20.13 13.80
C ARG A 112 -9.21 -19.15 14.48
N GLY A 113 -10.23 -18.68 13.75
CA GLY A 113 -11.17 -17.66 14.25
C GLY A 113 -10.59 -16.24 14.27
N GLU A 114 -9.36 -16.05 13.78
CA GLU A 114 -8.68 -14.75 13.74
C GLU A 114 -7.76 -14.60 12.51
N ILE A 115 -7.55 -13.35 12.10
CA ILE A 115 -6.55 -12.97 11.09
C ILE A 115 -5.37 -12.36 11.83
N VAL A 116 -4.22 -13.04 11.78
CA VAL A 116 -3.01 -12.59 12.47
C VAL A 116 -2.50 -11.30 11.82
N HIS A 117 -2.19 -11.28 10.52
CA HIS A 117 -1.61 -10.10 9.87
C HIS A 117 -2.64 -9.02 9.46
N LYS A 118 -2.16 -7.78 9.30
CA LYS A 118 -2.93 -6.69 8.69
C LYS A 118 -2.27 -6.24 7.38
N PHE A 119 -3.08 -5.88 6.40
CA PHE A 119 -2.63 -5.41 5.09
C PHE A 119 -3.17 -4.01 4.83
N VAL A 120 -2.27 -3.07 4.52
CA VAL A 120 -2.61 -1.70 4.11
C VAL A 120 -2.08 -1.53 2.69
N ILE A 121 -2.99 -1.35 1.73
CA ILE A 121 -2.66 -1.34 0.30
C ILE A 121 -2.91 0.06 -0.25
N ALA A 122 -1.85 0.74 -0.65
CA ALA A 122 -1.91 1.98 -1.40
C ALA A 122 -1.90 1.65 -2.90
N SER A 123 -2.93 2.09 -3.62
CA SER A 123 -2.94 2.00 -5.07
C SER A 123 -3.53 3.26 -5.69
N SER A 124 -2.98 3.62 -6.85
CA SER A 124 -3.54 4.64 -7.75
C SER A 124 -4.56 4.04 -8.73
N ILE A 125 -4.68 2.71 -8.76
CA ILE A 125 -5.70 2.00 -9.53
C ILE A 125 -6.95 1.85 -8.65
N ASP A 126 -8.11 2.27 -9.17
CA ASP A 126 -9.37 2.05 -8.48
C ASP A 126 -9.65 0.54 -8.36
N LEU A 127 -10.08 0.12 -7.17
CA LEU A 127 -10.50 -1.24 -6.90
C LEU A 127 -11.63 -1.66 -7.85
N VAL A 128 -12.54 -0.73 -8.17
CA VAL A 128 -13.62 -0.96 -9.13
C VAL A 128 -13.04 -1.40 -10.48
N THR A 129 -12.03 -0.68 -11.00
CA THR A 129 -11.36 -0.99 -12.27
C THR A 129 -10.70 -2.36 -12.27
N LEU A 130 -10.13 -2.79 -11.15
CA LEU A 130 -9.57 -4.14 -11.02
C LEU A 130 -10.66 -5.22 -11.04
N THR A 131 -11.86 -4.90 -10.53
CA THR A 131 -12.99 -5.81 -10.32
C THR A 131 -14.01 -5.89 -11.44
N GLN A 132 -13.92 -5.08 -12.51
CA GLN A 132 -14.96 -4.90 -13.54
C GLN A 132 -15.46 -6.20 -14.23
N GLU A 133 -14.76 -7.32 -14.07
CA GLU A 133 -15.11 -8.61 -14.67
C GLU A 133 -15.42 -9.72 -13.65
N VAL A 134 -15.39 -9.42 -12.35
CA VAL A 134 -15.62 -10.41 -11.30
C VAL A 134 -16.95 -10.15 -10.61
N ASN A 135 -17.79 -11.19 -10.52
CA ASN A 135 -19.06 -11.12 -9.81
C ASN A 135 -18.82 -10.56 -8.38
N PRO A 136 -19.48 -9.45 -7.97
CA PRO A 136 -19.27 -8.79 -6.69
C PRO A 136 -19.42 -9.71 -5.47
N ASP A 137 -20.29 -10.72 -5.55
CA ASP A 137 -20.56 -11.68 -4.46
C ASP A 137 -19.45 -12.70 -4.25
N VAL A 138 -18.57 -12.89 -5.24
CA VAL A 138 -17.39 -13.78 -5.20
C VAL A 138 -16.09 -13.02 -5.49
N SER A 139 -16.16 -11.69 -5.54
CA SER A 139 -15.05 -10.84 -5.91
C SER A 139 -13.91 -10.99 -4.90
N PRO A 140 -12.70 -11.40 -5.33
CA PRO A 140 -11.57 -11.55 -4.44
C PRO A 140 -11.06 -10.21 -3.89
N PHE A 141 -11.73 -9.11 -4.23
CA PHE A 141 -11.37 -7.74 -3.87
C PHE A 141 -12.20 -7.18 -2.72
N ASN A 142 -13.24 -7.90 -2.27
CA ASN A 142 -14.04 -7.52 -1.09
C ASN A 142 -13.33 -7.89 0.24
N VAL A 143 -12.01 -7.73 0.28
CA VAL A 143 -11.13 -8.11 1.40
C VAL A 143 -10.82 -6.93 2.31
N ALA A 144 -11.09 -5.71 1.86
CA ALA A 144 -10.61 -4.50 2.48
C ALA A 144 -11.69 -3.42 2.52
N ILE A 145 -11.65 -2.63 3.59
CA ILE A 145 -12.43 -1.39 3.71
C ILE A 145 -11.70 -0.34 2.85
N PRO A 146 -12.32 0.17 1.77
CA PRO A 146 -11.66 1.16 0.92
C PRO A 146 -11.58 2.51 1.65
N VAL A 147 -10.37 3.08 1.70
CA VAL A 147 -10.14 4.46 2.15
C VAL A 147 -9.70 5.27 0.93
N TYR A 148 -10.41 6.35 0.65
CA TYR A 148 -10.11 7.27 -0.44
C TYR A 148 -9.37 8.49 0.10
N LEU A 149 -8.18 8.75 -0.44
CA LEU A 149 -7.48 10.02 -0.25
C LEU A 149 -7.83 10.93 -1.42
N GLU A 150 -8.61 11.96 -1.13
CA GLU A 150 -8.97 13.00 -2.08
C GLU A 150 -7.75 13.85 -2.46
N ASP A 151 -7.84 14.51 -3.61
CA ASP A 151 -6.85 15.50 -4.01
C ASP A 151 -6.84 16.68 -3.03
N PHE A 152 -5.67 17.25 -2.80
CA PHE A 152 -5.55 18.37 -1.87
C PHE A 152 -6.38 19.56 -2.33
N SER A 153 -7.25 20.05 -1.44
CA SER A 153 -7.95 21.31 -1.64
C SER A 153 -6.97 22.50 -1.65
N ASP A 154 -7.37 23.62 -2.26
CA ASP A 154 -6.58 24.86 -2.19
C ASP A 154 -6.29 25.31 -0.76
N SER A 155 -7.16 24.96 0.19
CA SER A 155 -6.99 25.29 1.60
C SER A 155 -5.87 24.45 2.23
N GLU A 156 -5.77 23.18 1.86
CA GLU A 156 -4.73 22.26 2.33
C GLU A 156 -3.39 22.57 1.69
N ILE A 157 -3.35 22.83 0.37
CA ILE A 157 -2.13 23.28 -0.32
C ILE A 157 -1.60 24.56 0.33
N ARG A 158 -2.48 25.52 0.64
CA ARG A 158 -2.11 26.74 1.36
C ARG A 158 -1.52 26.46 2.75
N LYS A 159 -2.15 25.58 3.52
CA LYS A 159 -1.64 25.16 4.85
C LYS A 159 -0.28 24.48 4.71
N PHE A 160 -0.12 23.62 3.71
CA PHE A 160 1.12 22.91 3.43
C PHE A 160 2.27 23.88 3.12
N ILE A 161 2.08 24.79 2.15
CA ILE A 161 3.12 25.78 1.78
C ILE A 161 3.49 26.65 2.99
N ARG A 162 2.51 27.11 3.78
CA ARG A 162 2.79 27.92 4.96
C ARG A 162 3.56 27.16 6.05
N ARG A 163 3.33 25.85 6.19
CA ARG A 163 4.02 25.00 7.15
C ARG A 163 5.47 24.73 6.75
N PHE A 164 5.71 24.42 5.48
CA PHE A 164 7.03 23.98 5.00
C PHE A 164 7.91 25.13 4.44
N ALA A 165 7.30 26.26 4.08
CA ALA A 165 7.99 27.44 3.58
C ALA A 165 7.46 28.70 4.29
N PRO A 166 7.62 28.79 5.62
CA PRO A 166 7.08 29.91 6.38
C PRO A 166 7.65 31.23 5.87
N ASN A 167 6.78 32.19 5.62
CA ASN A 167 7.11 33.54 5.13
C ASN A 167 7.88 33.61 3.80
N LYS A 168 8.05 32.50 3.06
CA LYS A 168 8.71 32.52 1.74
C LYS A 168 7.85 33.07 0.63
N PHE A 169 6.53 32.92 0.73
CA PHE A 169 5.59 33.32 -0.31
C PHE A 169 4.49 34.20 0.28
N THR A 170 4.13 35.25 -0.46
CA THR A 170 2.96 36.08 -0.17
C THR A 170 1.67 35.32 -0.46
N GLY A 171 0.55 35.79 0.12
CA GLY A 171 -0.75 35.19 -0.13
C GLY A 171 -1.18 35.20 -1.61
N GLN A 172 -0.72 36.17 -2.40
CA GLN A 172 -1.00 36.23 -3.83
C GLN A 172 -0.17 35.22 -4.62
N GLU A 173 1.10 35.01 -4.27
CA GLU A 173 1.95 34.00 -4.88
C GLU A 173 1.42 32.60 -4.60
N ILE A 174 0.97 32.32 -3.36
CA ILE A 174 0.39 31.02 -3.03
C ILE A 174 -0.88 30.74 -3.86
N LYS A 175 -1.74 31.75 -4.09
CA LYS A 175 -2.92 31.60 -4.96
C LYS A 175 -2.54 31.25 -6.41
N LYS A 176 -1.39 31.68 -6.90
CA LYS A 176 -0.86 31.32 -8.23
C LYS A 176 -0.22 29.94 -8.26
N ILE A 177 0.34 29.49 -7.13
CA ILE A 177 0.95 28.15 -7.00
C ILE A 177 -0.12 27.06 -6.93
N CYS A 178 -1.26 27.28 -6.25
CA CYS A 178 -2.29 26.24 -6.05
C CYS A 178 -2.77 25.56 -7.35
N PRO A 179 -3.13 26.28 -8.44
CA PRO A 179 -3.51 25.66 -9.70
C PRO A 179 -2.36 24.85 -10.32
N VAL A 180 -1.14 25.40 -10.32
CA VAL A 180 0.05 24.73 -10.88
C VAL A 180 0.40 23.46 -10.09
N PHE A 181 0.19 23.48 -8.77
CA PHE A 181 0.40 22.33 -7.90
C PHE A 181 -0.59 21.21 -8.20
N ARG A 182 -1.83 21.54 -8.58
CA ARG A 182 -2.84 20.57 -9.02
C ARG A 182 -2.51 19.99 -10.40
N ASP A 183 -2.13 20.84 -11.35
CA ASP A 183 -1.93 20.44 -12.76
C ASP A 183 -0.60 19.70 -12.99
N ARG A 184 0.46 19.99 -12.22
CA ARG A 184 1.79 19.36 -12.41
C ARG A 184 1.92 17.97 -11.77
N PHE A 185 0.95 17.52 -10.99
CA PHE A 185 0.95 16.15 -10.45
C PHE A 185 0.62 15.09 -11.53
N GLU A 186 0.11 15.52 -12.70
CA GLU A 186 -0.06 14.65 -13.88
C GLU A 186 1.19 14.58 -14.78
N LEU A 187 2.17 15.48 -14.62
CA LEU A 187 3.25 15.68 -15.61
C LEU A 187 4.68 15.72 -15.05
N LEU A 188 4.89 15.74 -13.73
CA LEU A 188 6.23 15.71 -13.14
C LEU A 188 6.34 14.63 -12.07
N GLY A 189 6.97 13.52 -12.45
CA GLY A 189 7.72 12.72 -11.50
C GLY A 189 8.75 13.61 -10.79
N ILE A 190 8.84 13.44 -9.48
CA ILE A 190 9.81 14.08 -8.57
C ILE A 190 9.39 15.46 -8.04
N ILE A 191 8.72 15.46 -6.89
CA ILE A 191 9.10 16.33 -5.75
C ILE A 191 9.05 15.48 -4.49
N TYR A 192 10.22 15.15 -3.93
CA TYR A 192 10.36 14.61 -2.59
C TYR A 192 9.92 15.65 -1.57
N LEU A 193 8.77 15.43 -0.93
CA LEU A 193 8.38 16.11 0.30
C LEU A 193 8.19 15.05 1.37
N THR A 194 9.23 14.87 2.18
CA THR A 194 9.21 14.04 3.39
C THR A 194 8.09 14.54 4.32
N PRO A 195 7.10 13.70 4.68
CA PRO A 195 6.17 14.05 5.74
C PRO A 195 6.70 13.52 7.07
N LYS A 196 7.18 14.43 7.92
CA LYS A 196 7.18 14.17 9.37
C LYS A 196 5.74 14.25 9.87
N LEU A 197 5.25 13.09 10.33
CA LEU A 197 4.18 12.85 11.28
C LEU A 197 2.78 13.35 10.90
N VAL A 198 1.93 12.39 10.50
CA VAL A 198 0.49 12.43 10.72
C VAL A 198 0.18 11.46 11.86
N LYS A 199 -0.20 12.00 13.03
CA LYS A 199 -0.82 11.21 14.10
C LYS A 199 -2.20 10.77 13.62
N CYS A 200 -2.33 9.55 13.11
CA CYS A 200 -3.63 8.91 12.95
C CYS A 200 -3.97 8.20 14.27
N SER A 201 -4.99 8.70 14.97
CA SER A 201 -5.59 7.98 16.09
C SER A 201 -6.55 6.95 15.49
N ILE A 202 -6.16 5.68 15.52
CA ILE A 202 -7.06 4.57 15.20
C ILE A 202 -7.71 4.16 16.53
N TYR A 203 -9.03 4.36 16.64
CA TYR A 203 -9.78 3.87 17.79
C TYR A 203 -9.87 2.33 17.71
N THR A 204 -9.50 1.69 18.82
CA THR A 204 -9.56 0.24 19.08
C THR A 204 -10.97 -0.31 19.04
#